data_AF-A0A1Y5EQC5-F1
#
_entry.id   AF-A0A1Y5EQC5-F1
#
_cell.length_a   1.000
_cell.length_b   1.000
_cell.length_c   1.000
_cell.angle_alpha   90.00
_cell.angle_beta   90.00
_cell.angle_gamma   90.00
#
_symmetry.space_group_name_H-M   'P 1'
#
loop_
_entity.id
_entity.type
_entity.pdbx_description
1 polymer ?
#
loop_
_entity_poly.entity_id
_entity_poly.type
_entity_poly.pdbx_seq_one_letter_code
_entity_poly.pdbx_strand_id
1 'polypeptide(L)' 'MKATDVVKALDMTVANRQYQCSDIHHSDRGLQYCSQVYQTMLNESGIPPSMTDGYQNALAERINGILKQDHSTQ' A
#
# COMPACT_ATOMS: atom_id res chain seq x y z
N MET A 1 3.73 1.02 -12.32
CA MET A 1 3.92 2.01 -11.23
C MET A 1 5.33 1.81 -10.69
N LYS A 2 6.09 2.88 -10.42
CA LYS A 2 7.46 2.75 -9.91
C LYS A 2 7.45 2.80 -8.39
N ALA A 3 8.39 2.10 -7.75
CA ALA A 3 8.58 2.15 -6.29
C ALA A 3 8.69 3.58 -5.76
N THR A 4 9.34 4.47 -6.52
CA THR A 4 9.48 5.90 -6.18
C THR A 4 8.15 6.64 -6.08
N ASP A 5 7.16 6.25 -6.88
CA ASP A 5 5.84 6.87 -6.86
C ASP A 5 5.05 6.42 -5.62
N VAL A 6 5.20 5.15 -5.23
CA VAL A 6 4.62 4.58 -4.02
C VAL A 6 5.25 5.19 -2.76
N VAL A 7 6.57 5.44 -2.78
CA VAL A 7 7.27 6.17 -1.70
C VAL A 7 6.68 7.56 -1.50
N LYS A 8 6.48 8.34 -2.57
CA LYS A 8 5.84 9.66 -2.46
C LYS A 8 4.44 9.58 -1.85
N ALA A 9 3.67 8.57 -2.24
CA ALA A 9 2.34 8.36 -1.67
C ALA A 9 2.40 8.06 -0.17
N LEU A 10 3.35 7.22 0.26
CA LEU A 10 3.53 6.88 1.66
C LEU A 10 4.07 8.08 2.48
N ASP A 11 4.95 8.91 1.93
CA ASP A 11 5.36 10.18 2.58
C ASP A 11 4.15 11.09 2.85
N MET A 12 3.26 11.23 1.86
CA MET A 12 2.03 12.00 2.04
C MET A 12 1.14 11.40 3.13
N THR A 13 1.03 10.07 3.21
CA THR A 13 0.28 9.39 4.27
C THR A 13 0.88 9.66 5.64
N VAL A 14 2.20 9.52 5.78
CA VAL A 14 2.93 9.76 7.04
C VAL A 14 2.79 11.22 7.49
N ALA A 15 2.84 12.16 6.56
CA ALA A 15 2.68 13.59 6.85
C ALA A 15 1.25 13.97 7.28
N ASN A 16 0.23 13.29 6.74
CA ASN A 16 -1.17 13.61 6.99
C ASN A 16 -1.83 12.72 8.05
N ARG A 17 -1.09 11.77 8.65
CA ARG A 17 -1.67 10.86 9.65
C ARG A 17 -2.15 11.64 10.87
N GLN A 18 -3.43 11.47 11.20
CA GLN A 18 -4.03 12.11 12.37
C GLN A 18 -3.77 11.33 13.66
N TYR A 19 -3.52 10.03 13.54
CA TYR A 19 -3.26 9.14 14.66
C TYR A 19 -1.86 8.54 14.53
N GLN A 20 -1.16 8.45 15.66
CA GLN A 20 0.19 7.88 15.77
C GLN A 20 0.12 6.57 16.55
N CYS A 21 -0.81 5.70 16.17
CA CYS A 21 -0.94 4.36 16.72
C CYS A 21 0.02 3.39 16.02
N SER A 22 0.20 2.20 16.59
CA SER A 22 0.96 1.11 15.98
C SER A 22 0.22 0.61 14.75
N ASP A 23 0.55 1.15 13.58
CA ASP A 23 -0.06 0.78 12.31
C ASP A 23 0.78 -0.28 11.59
N ILE A 24 0.11 -1.21 10.91
CA ILE A 24 0.76 -2.22 10.06
C ILE A 24 0.44 -1.88 8.61
N HIS A 25 1.46 -1.74 7.77
CA HIS A 25 1.25 -1.53 6.33
C HIS A 25 1.02 -2.87 5.63
N HIS A 26 -0.22 -3.15 5.24
CA HIS A 26 -0.56 -4.36 4.49
C HIS A 26 -0.40 -4.12 2.98
N SER A 27 0.44 -4.91 2.32
CA SER A 27 0.77 -4.77 0.88
C SER A 27 0.82 -6.12 0.17
N ASP A 28 0.66 -6.13 -1.15
CA ASP A 28 0.89 -7.31 -1.97
C ASP A 28 2.40 -7.57 -2.21
N ARG A 29 2.74 -8.63 -2.95
CA ARG A 29 4.13 -8.98 -3.30
C ARG A 29 4.63 -8.35 -4.60
N GLY A 30 4.04 -7.23 -5.00
CA GLY A 30 4.44 -6.47 -6.18
C GLY A 30 5.86 -5.93 -6.01
N LEU A 31 6.60 -5.89 -7.13
CA LEU A 31 8.01 -5.45 -7.16
C LEU A 31 8.24 -4.06 -6.54
N GLN A 32 7.24 -3.18 -6.60
CA GLN A 32 7.30 -1.85 -6.00
C GLN A 32 7.33 -1.88 -4.46
N TYR A 33 6.57 -2.79 -3.85
CA TYR A 33 6.51 -2.99 -2.40
C TYR A 33 7.68 -3.83 -1.89
N CYS A 34 8.18 -4.77 -2.71
CA CYS A 34 9.40 -5.51 -2.39
C CYS A 34 10.68 -4.68 -2.57
N SER A 35 10.60 -3.46 -3.10
CA SER A 35 11.77 -2.64 -3.36
C SER A 35 12.44 -2.19 -2.06
N GLN A 36 13.77 -2.17 -2.04
CA GLN A 36 14.54 -1.74 -0.88
C GLN A 36 14.19 -0.31 -0.46
N VAL A 37 14.02 0.60 -1.43
CA VAL A 37 13.72 2.01 -1.18
C VAL A 37 12.39 2.16 -0.45
N TYR A 38 11.38 1.38 -0.84
CA TYR A 38 10.08 1.40 -0.18
C TYR A 38 10.12 0.80 1.23
N GLN A 39 10.75 -0.36 1.38
CA GLN A 39 10.88 -1.04 2.67
C GLN A 39 11.70 -0.22 3.68
N THR A 40 12.75 0.46 3.22
CA THR A 40 13.54 1.37 4.08
C THR A 40 12.68 2.49 4.62
N MET A 41 11.87 3.15 3.78
CA MET A 41 11.06 4.27 4.24
C MET A 41 9.91 3.83 5.18
N LEU A 42 9.32 2.66 4.97
CA LEU A 42 8.36 2.07 5.93
C LEU A 42 8.99 1.91 7.32
N ASN A 43 10.21 1.37 7.37
CA ASN A 43 10.95 1.21 8.62
C ASN A 43 11.30 2.55 9.27
N GLU A 44 11.76 3.54 8.49
CA GLU A 44 12.05 4.90 8.99
C GLU A 44 10.80 5.60 9.52
N SER A 45 9.65 5.32 8.94
CA SER A 45 8.35 5.85 9.37
C SER A 45 7.77 5.14 10.58
N GLY A 46 8.40 4.05 11.04
CA GLY A 46 7.97 3.22 12.16
C GLY A 46 6.76 2.34 11.84
N ILE A 47 6.51 2.06 10.55
CA ILE A 47 5.34 1.30 10.09
C ILE A 47 5.79 -0.10 9.67
N PRO A 48 5.56 -1.15 10.48
CA PRO A 48 5.88 -2.52 10.12
C PRO A 48 5.13 -2.98 8.86
N PRO A 49 5.83 -3.51 7.84
CA PRO A 49 5.19 -4.11 6.67
C PRO A 49 4.62 -5.50 7.00
N SER A 50 3.47 -5.81 6.41
CA SER A 50 2.88 -7.15 6.34
C SER A 50 2.50 -7.44 4.89
N MET A 51 3.20 -8.37 4.24
CA MET A 51 2.91 -8.74 2.86
C MET A 51 1.88 -9.87 2.80
N THR A 52 0.83 -9.68 2.00
CA THR A 52 -0.26 -10.65 1.85
C THR A 52 0.18 -11.87 1.04
N ASP A 53 -0.56 -12.97 1.17
CA ASP A 53 -0.52 -14.04 0.18
C ASP A 53 -1.46 -13.75 -1.01
N GLY A 54 -1.41 -14.61 -2.03
CA GLY A 54 -2.21 -14.42 -3.24
C GLY A 54 -3.73 -14.50 -3.03
N TYR A 55 -4.20 -15.13 -1.95
CA TYR A 55 -5.64 -15.27 -1.70
C TYR A 55 -6.24 -13.96 -1.16
N GLN A 56 -5.58 -13.33 -0.19
CA GLN A 56 -6.01 -12.03 0.32
C GLN A 56 -5.91 -10.95 -0.77
N ASN A 57 -4.87 -11.01 -1.62
CA ASN A 57 -4.75 -10.10 -2.75
C ASN A 57 -5.90 -10.27 -3.76
N ALA A 58 -6.26 -11.51 -4.10
CA ALA A 58 -7.36 -11.77 -5.04
C ALA A 58 -8.72 -11.22 -4.54
N LEU A 59 -8.97 -11.27 -3.22
CA LEU A 59 -10.16 -10.66 -2.63
C LEU A 59 -10.15 -9.12 -2.75
N ALA A 60 -9.02 -8.49 -2.44
CA ALA A 60 -8.86 -7.04 -2.58
C ALA A 60 -8.98 -6.58 -4.04
N GLU A 61 -8.38 -7.31 -4.98
CA GLU A 61 -8.49 -7.05 -6.42
C GLU A 61 -9.93 -7.18 -6.92
N ARG A 62 -10.70 -8.14 -6.41
CA ARG A 62 -12.12 -8.28 -6.74
C ARG A 62 -12.93 -7.06 -6.31
N ILE A 63 -12.72 -6.58 -5.08
CA ILE A 63 -13.39 -5.37 -4.58
C ILE A 63 -12.99 -4.15 -5.42
N ASN A 64 -11.69 -4.00 -5.70
CA ASN A 64 -11.18 -2.93 -6.57
C ASN A 64 -11.78 -2.98 -7.98
N GLY A 65 -12.02 -4.18 -8.53
CA GLY A 65 -12.67 -4.39 -9.82
C GLY A 65 -14.12 -3.90 -9.83
N ILE A 66 -14.89 -4.25 -8.80
CA ILE A 66 -16.29 -3.82 -8.64
C ILE A 66 -16.36 -2.30 -8.56
N LEU A 67 -15.55 -1.68 -7.68
CA LEU A 67 -15.53 -0.22 -7.53
C LEU A 67 -15.17 0.49 -8.83
N LYS A 68 -14.17 0.00 -9.58
CA LYS A 68 -13.80 0.58 -10.87
C LYS A 68 -14.91 0.43 -11.92
N GLN A 69 -15.63 -0.68 -11.91
CA GLN A 69 -16.76 -0.90 -12.81
C GLN A 69 -17.91 0.07 -12.52
N ASP A 70 -18.25 0.27 -11.25
CA ASP A 70 -19.27 1.23 -10.83
C ASP A 70 -18.89 2.67 -11.23
N HIS A 71 -17.61 3.02 -11.10
CA HIS A 71 -17.10 4.37 -11.43
C HIS A 71 -16.91 4.60 -12.94
N SER A 72 -16.82 3.55 -13.75
CA SER A 72 -16.74 3.65 -15.22
C SER A 72 -18.10 3.64 -15.91
N THR A 73 -19.17 3.46 -15.14
CA THR A 73 -20.56 3.50 -15.61
C THR A 73 -21.23 4.87 -15.34
N GLN A 74 -20.45 5.88 -14.92
CA GLN A 74 -20.87 7.29 -14.81
C GLN A 74 -20.22 8.16 -15.87
#